data_AF-A0A1I5C861-F1
#
_entry.id   AF-A0A1I5C861-F1
#
_cell.length_a   1.000
_cell.length_b   1.000
_cell.length_c   1.000
_cell.angle_alpha   90.00
_cell.angle_beta   90.00
_cell.angle_gamma   90.00
#
_symmetry.space_group_name_H-M   'P 1'
#
loop_
_entity.id
_entity.type
_entity.pdbx_description
1 polymer ?
#
loop_
_entity_poly.entity_id
_entity_poly.type
_entity_poly.pdbx_seq_one_letter_code
_entity_poly.pdbx_strand_id
1 'polypeptide(L)' 'MPRKLASSHHLGLPSFTLAGNLGGIHYRHLHGQTVGSGFEQVGETVTPVLEAGLESLEEHS' A
#
# COMPACT_ATOMS: atom_id res chain seq x y z
N MET A 1 19.83 13.40 10.59
CA MET A 1 18.51 14.05 10.74
C MET A 1 17.48 12.97 11.04
N PRO A 2 17.03 12.75 12.29
CA PRO A 2 16.05 11.70 12.55
C PRO A 2 14.63 12.26 12.33
N ARG A 3 13.92 11.71 11.34
CA ARG A 3 12.47 11.87 11.17
C ARG A 3 11.79 11.12 12.30
N LYS A 4 11.49 11.80 13.40
CA LYS A 4 10.57 11.29 14.43
C LYS A 4 9.21 11.91 14.16
N LEU A 5 8.14 11.14 14.39
CA LEU A 5 6.71 11.53 14.38
C LEU A 5 5.97 11.35 13.05
N ALA A 6 5.87 10.10 12.58
CA ALA A 6 4.54 9.62 12.22
C ALA A 6 4.18 8.57 13.28
N SER A 7 3.23 8.86 14.17
CA SER A 7 2.67 7.85 15.07
C SER A 7 2.29 6.63 14.23
N SER A 8 2.57 5.41 14.69
CA SER A 8 2.33 4.15 13.96
C SER A 8 0.95 4.02 13.31
N HIS A 9 -0.08 4.68 13.87
CA HIS A 9 -1.43 4.79 13.31
C HIS A 9 -1.51 5.60 12.00
N HIS A 10 -0.66 6.62 11.82
CA HIS A 10 -0.60 7.50 10.65
C HIS A 10 0.10 6.84 9.44
N LEU A 11 0.75 5.70 9.63
CA LEU A 11 1.36 4.93 8.55
C LEU A 11 0.70 3.55 8.41
N GLY A 12 0.48 2.81 9.49
CA GLY A 12 -0.14 1.48 9.45
C GLY A 12 -1.51 1.47 8.76
N LEU A 13 -2.50 2.19 9.30
CA LEU A 13 -3.86 2.18 8.75
C LEU A 13 -3.95 2.76 7.32
N PRO A 14 -3.28 3.87 6.99
CA PRO A 14 -3.21 4.35 5.61
C PRO A 14 -2.57 3.36 4.64
N SER A 15 -1.53 2.63 5.05
CA SER A 15 -0.92 1.58 4.22
C SER A 15 -1.90 0.47 3.87
N PHE A 16 -2.68 -0.04 4.82
CA PHE A 16 -3.73 -1.04 4.53
C PHE A 16 -4.78 -0.51 3.54
N THR A 17 -5.20 0.74 3.71
CA THR A 17 -6.17 1.38 2.81
C THR A 17 -5.59 1.53 1.41
N LEU A 18 -4.33 1.96 1.29
CA LEU A 18 -3.65 2.12 0.02
C LEU A 18 -3.47 0.78 -0.68
N ALA A 19 -3.02 -0.25 0.03
CA ALA A 19 -2.88 -1.62 -0.48
C ALA A 19 -4.20 -2.17 -1.02
N GLY A 20 -5.32 -1.95 -0.31
CA GLY A 20 -6.66 -2.36 -0.80
C GLY A 20 -7.08 -1.66 -2.09
N ASN A 21 -6.81 -0.36 -2.22
CA ASN A 21 -7.09 0.38 -3.46
C ASN A 21 -6.23 -0.12 -4.63
N LEU A 22 -4.93 -0.33 -4.41
CA LEU A 22 -4.00 -0.83 -5.42
C LEU A 22 -4.38 -2.25 -5.88
N GLY A 23 -4.67 -3.14 -4.94
CA GLY A 23 -5.16 -4.48 -5.26
C GLY A 23 -6.49 -4.46 -6.04
N GLY A 24 -7.41 -3.57 -5.67
CA GLY A 24 -8.66 -3.38 -6.40
C GLY A 24 -8.47 -2.85 -7.83
N ILE A 25 -7.52 -1.93 -8.04
CA ILE A 25 -7.15 -1.42 -9.37
C ILE A 25 -6.56 -2.55 -10.22
N HIS A 26 -5.62 -3.32 -9.66
CA HIS A 26 -5.01 -4.44 -10.36
C HIS A 26 -6.05 -5.52 -10.73
N TYR A 27 -6.94 -5.86 -9.78
CA TYR A 27 -8.04 -6.79 -10.04
C TYR A 27 -8.91 -6.32 -11.22
N ARG A 28 -9.36 -5.06 -11.21
CA ARG A 28 -10.15 -4.49 -12.32
C ARG A 28 -9.37 -4.49 -13.63
N HIS A 29 -8.06 -4.27 -13.59
CA HIS A 29 -7.22 -4.25 -14.78
C HIS A 29 -7.14 -5.64 -15.43
N LEU A 30 -6.91 -6.67 -14.62
CA LEU A 30 -6.94 -8.08 -15.07
C LEU A 30 -8.29 -8.48 -15.68
N HIS A 31 -9.38 -7.80 -15.28
CA HIS A 31 -10.73 -8.01 -15.81
C HIS A 31 -11.11 -7.02 -16.93
N GLY A 32 -10.17 -6.21 -17.43
CA GLY A 32 -10.43 -5.24 -18.50
C GLY A 32 -11.32 -4.07 -18.10
N GLN A 33 -11.52 -3.84 -16.79
CA GLN A 33 -12.37 -2.78 -16.23
C GLN A 33 -11.59 -1.49 -15.92
N THR A 34 -10.27 -1.53 -15.99
CA THR A 34 -9.38 -0.34 -15.94
C THR A 34 -8.39 -0.40 -17.09
N VAL A 35 -8.28 0.72 -17.82
CA VAL A 35 -7.43 0.86 -19.03
C VAL A 35 -6.33 1.89 -18.78
N GLY A 36 -5.17 1.64 -19.37
CA GLY A 36 -3.97 2.48 -19.22
C GLY A 36 -2.73 1.65 -18.96
N SER A 37 -1.60 2.08 -19.52
CA SER A 37 -0.30 1.46 -19.29
C SER A 37 0.13 1.64 -17.84
N GLY A 38 0.75 0.63 -17.25
CA GLY A 38 1.31 0.69 -15.89
C GLY A 38 0.41 0.05 -14.82
N PHE A 39 -0.84 -0.28 -15.15
CA PHE A 39 -1.73 -0.99 -14.22
C PHE A 39 -1.43 -2.49 -14.14
N GLU A 40 -0.61 -3.01 -15.05
CA GLU A 40 -0.12 -4.38 -15.01
C GLU A 40 0.76 -4.59 -13.77
N GLN A 41 1.62 -3.60 -13.45
CA GLN A 41 2.54 -3.68 -12.32
C GLN A 41 1.97 -3.15 -10.99
N VAL A 42 0.81 -2.49 -10.98
CA VAL A 42 0.24 -1.94 -9.74
C VAL A 42 0.07 -3.00 -8.65
N GLY A 43 -0.23 -4.25 -9.02
CA GLY A 43 -0.30 -5.37 -8.07
C GLY A 43 1.00 -5.62 -7.30
N GLU A 44 2.15 -5.35 -7.91
CA GLU A 44 3.48 -5.54 -7.30
C GLU A 44 3.71 -4.60 -6.12
N THR A 45 2.99 -3.48 -6.07
CA THR A 45 3.12 -2.47 -4.99
C THR A 45 2.30 -2.80 -3.74
N VAL A 46 1.40 -3.79 -3.81
CA VAL A 46 0.53 -4.16 -2.68
C VAL A 46 1.33 -4.69 -1.50
N THR A 47 2.21 -5.67 -1.74
CA THR A 47 3.02 -6.29 -0.69
C THR A 47 3.99 -5.30 -0.02
N PRO A 48 4.78 -4.50 -0.76
CA PRO A 48 5.67 -3.51 -0.15
C PRO A 48 4.95 -2.46 0.71
N VAL A 49 3.75 -2.05 0.31
CA VAL A 49 2.95 -1.08 1.09
C VAL A 49 2.45 -1.71 2.39
N LEU A 50 2.02 -2.97 2.37
CA LEU A 50 1.61 -3.70 3.57
C LEU A 50 2.78 -3.91 4.52
N GLU A 51 3.94 -4.32 4.00
CA GLU A 51 5.17 -4.49 4.78
C GLU A 51 5.58 -3.19 5.48
N ALA A 52 5.59 -2.06 4.76
CA ALA A 52 5.88 -0.76 5.36
C ALA A 52 4.84 -0.35 6.44
N GLY A 53 3.57 -0.74 6.25
CA GLY A 53 2.53 -0.54 7.24
C GLY A 53 2.75 -1.37 8.51
N LEU A 54 3.13 -2.65 8.35
CA LEU A 54 3.43 -3.56 9.45
C LEU A 54 4.69 -3.16 10.22
N GLU A 55 5.77 -2.85 9.52
CA GLU A 55 7.02 -2.37 10.12
C GLU A 55 6.78 -1.12 10.98
N SER A 56 5.95 -0.18 10.50
CA SER A 56 5.59 1.00 11.26
C SER A 56 4.82 0.70 12.55
N LEU A 57 4.09 -0.42 12.63
CA LEU A 57 3.41 -0.87 13.84
C LEU A 57 4.38 -1.53 14.83
N GLU A 58 5.34 -2.31 14.33
CA GLU A 58 6.34 -3.03 15.14
C GLU A 58 7.38 -2.11 15.79
N GLU A 59 7.77 -1.01 15.14
CA GLU A 59 8.72 -0.02 15.67
C GLU A 59 8.28 0.65 17.00
N HIS A 60 7.02 0.48 17.42
CA HIS A 60 6.42 1.16 18.56
C HIS A 60 5.69 0.24 19.55
N SER A 61 5.81 -1.09 19.39
CA SER A 61 5.25 -2.11 20.31
C SER A 61 6.19 -2.49 21.45
#